data_AF-A0A1J0U038-F1
#
_entry.id   AF-A0A1J0U038-F1
#
_cell.length_a   1.000
_cell.length_b   1.000
_cell.length_c   1.000
_cell.angle_alpha   90.00
_cell.angle_beta   90.00
_cell.angle_gamma   90.00
#
_symmetry.space_group_name_H-M   'P 1'
#
loop_
_entity.id
_entity.type
_entity.pdbx_description
1 polymer ?
#
loop_
_entity_poly.entity_id
_entity_poly.type
_entity_poly.pdbx_seq_one_letter_code
_entity_poly.pdbx_strand_id
1 'polypeptide(L)'
;MAKSENLRQKENYFMKLKNKIKAPFEGGKNSRFKIGINKFAKAILTMIAILPVAGLFIVVGKIIGPLGFGQITSIAKVANHIGTIIETIGWMPFRHIGLLFAIAIGGSWAKNKAGGCFAGAIAYLTLLSVGATFFVTRTGTDGTEFMNYILGGRWTNQKDYFSNQEGVYSLRFDALGGIITGFIGAGVYNKFFAFNRLPNALSFFNGPRFVPLMVIVVCLPIAITLSLFWPLIQTGINVIGKNIALNNKIPFIIPFETFRQGY
;
A
#
# COMPACT_ATOMS: atom_id res chain seq x y z
N MET A 1 -48.00 -0.83 50.67
CA MET A 1 -47.73 -0.20 49.35
C MET A 1 -46.64 0.88 49.40
N ALA A 2 -46.52 1.70 50.46
CA ALA A 2 -45.51 2.79 50.54
C ALA A 2 -44.03 2.35 50.57
N LYS A 3 -43.71 1.11 50.99
CA LYS A 3 -42.32 0.62 51.05
C LYS A 3 -41.77 0.22 49.67
N SER A 4 -42.61 -0.23 48.74
CA SER A 4 -42.20 -0.61 47.39
C SER A 4 -41.95 0.59 46.47
N GLU A 5 -42.67 1.71 46.67
CA GLU A 5 -42.42 2.95 45.92
C GLU A 5 -41.09 3.61 46.29
N ASN A 6 -40.73 3.64 47.57
CA ASN A 6 -39.45 4.17 48.05
C ASN A 6 -38.24 3.38 47.51
N LEU A 7 -38.38 2.05 47.34
CA LEU A 7 -37.33 1.21 46.76
C LEU A 7 -37.15 1.49 45.25
N ARG A 8 -38.24 1.64 44.49
CA ARG A 8 -38.20 2.01 43.07
C ARG A 8 -37.61 3.41 42.85
N GLN A 9 -37.90 4.36 43.74
CA GLN A 9 -37.31 5.69 43.67
C GLN A 9 -35.80 5.67 43.92
N LYS A 10 -35.33 4.89 44.91
CA LYS A 10 -33.90 4.69 45.15
C LYS A 10 -33.21 4.03 43.96
N GLU A 11 -33.78 2.97 43.38
CA GLU A 11 -33.23 2.31 42.18
C GLU A 11 -33.12 3.26 40.99
N ASN A 12 -34.14 4.08 40.74
CA ASN A 12 -34.10 5.11 39.69
C ASN A 12 -33.05 6.19 39.96
N TYR A 13 -32.85 6.55 41.23
CA TYR A 13 -31.80 7.49 41.63
C TYR A 13 -30.41 6.89 41.43
N PHE A 14 -30.20 5.63 41.83
CA PHE A 14 -28.96 4.89 41.60
C PHE A 14 -28.69 4.65 40.11
N MET A 15 -29.72 4.39 39.30
CA MET A 15 -29.57 4.30 37.84
C MET A 15 -29.17 5.63 37.21
N LYS A 16 -29.81 6.74 37.60
CA LYS A 16 -29.41 8.08 37.16
C LYS A 16 -27.99 8.42 37.59
N LEU A 17 -27.61 8.06 38.82
CA LEU A 17 -26.25 8.27 39.34
C LEU A 17 -25.23 7.42 38.58
N LYS A 18 -25.53 6.14 38.34
CA LYS A 18 -24.67 5.21 37.57
C LYS A 18 -24.49 5.67 36.13
N ASN A 19 -25.54 6.20 35.49
CA ASN A 19 -25.45 6.78 34.15
C ASN A 19 -24.67 8.10 34.14
N LYS A 20 -24.84 8.94 35.17
CA LYS A 20 -24.10 10.21 35.31
C LYS A 20 -22.63 10.00 35.68
N ILE A 21 -22.28 8.89 36.34
CA ILE A 21 -20.92 8.44 36.64
C ILE A 21 -20.29 7.70 35.44
N LYS A 22 -21.07 7.04 34.57
CA LYS A 22 -20.55 6.45 33.31
C LYS A 22 -20.30 7.52 32.23
N ALA A 23 -21.12 8.55 32.16
CA ALA A 23 -21.03 9.63 31.17
C ALA A 23 -19.67 10.35 31.06
N PRO A 24 -18.85 10.54 32.11
CA PRO A 24 -17.54 11.19 32.01
C PRO A 24 -16.44 10.24 31.52
N PHE A 25 -16.65 8.92 31.53
CA PHE A 25 -15.63 7.91 31.20
C PHE A 25 -15.69 7.39 29.76
N GLU A 26 -16.65 7.83 28.93
CA GLU A 26 -16.80 7.35 27.53
C GLU A 26 -16.24 8.29 26.44
N GLY A 27 -15.59 9.42 26.79
CA GLY A 27 -15.43 10.51 25.82
C GLY A 27 -14.07 11.19 25.70
N GLY A 28 -12.95 10.55 26.06
CA GLY A 28 -11.63 11.17 25.93
C GLY A 28 -11.11 11.13 24.48
N LYS A 29 -10.49 12.22 23.99
CA LYS A 29 -9.78 12.39 22.69
C LYS A 29 -9.04 11.15 22.14
N ASN A 30 -8.61 10.24 23.02
CA ASN A 30 -8.01 8.93 22.71
C ASN A 30 -8.93 7.94 21.96
N SER A 31 -10.25 8.12 21.94
CA SER A 31 -11.16 7.21 21.21
C SER A 31 -11.02 7.33 19.69
N ARG A 32 -10.95 8.54 19.14
CA ARG A 32 -10.82 8.76 17.68
C ARG A 32 -9.49 8.26 17.12
N PHE A 33 -8.40 8.46 17.86
CA PHE A 33 -7.08 7.96 17.47
C PHE A 33 -7.02 6.42 17.52
N LYS A 34 -7.54 5.80 18.60
CA LYS A 34 -7.67 4.34 18.69
C LYS A 34 -8.54 3.76 17.57
N ILE A 35 -9.66 4.41 17.22
CA ILE A 35 -10.51 4.02 16.09
C ILE A 35 -9.74 4.14 14.75
N GLY A 36 -8.96 5.21 14.58
CA GLY A 36 -8.11 5.41 13.40
C GLY A 36 -7.07 4.31 13.23
N ILE A 37 -6.31 4.02 14.29
CA ILE A 37 -5.33 2.92 14.31
C ILE A 37 -6.01 1.58 14.04
N ASN A 38 -7.16 1.31 14.65
CA ASN A 38 -7.87 0.04 14.45
C ASN A 38 -8.33 -0.15 12.99
N LYS A 39 -8.84 0.91 12.35
CA LYS A 39 -9.19 0.87 10.92
C LYS A 39 -7.97 0.65 10.04
N PHE A 40 -6.88 1.35 10.33
CA PHE A 40 -5.61 1.19 9.61
C PHE A 40 -5.04 -0.23 9.76
N ALA A 41 -4.99 -0.75 10.99
CA ALA A 41 -4.54 -2.11 11.27
C ALA A 41 -5.41 -3.16 10.54
N LYS A 42 -6.74 -2.98 10.53
CA LYS A 42 -7.65 -3.86 9.79
C LYS A 42 -7.40 -3.81 8.28
N ALA A 43 -7.05 -2.65 7.73
CA ALA A 43 -6.69 -2.50 6.33
C ALA A 43 -5.42 -3.27 5.97
N ILE A 44 -4.38 -3.13 6.80
CA ILE A 44 -3.11 -3.82 6.61
C ILE A 44 -3.30 -5.34 6.72
N LEU A 45 -4.14 -5.79 7.65
CA LEU A 45 -4.42 -7.21 7.86
C LEU A 45 -4.93 -7.89 6.57
N THR A 46 -5.81 -7.22 5.81
CA THR A 46 -6.32 -7.76 4.55
C THR A 46 -5.21 -8.03 3.54
N MET A 47 -4.22 -7.15 3.45
CA MET A 47 -3.08 -7.34 2.56
C MET A 47 -2.11 -8.40 3.10
N ILE A 48 -1.76 -8.34 4.38
CA ILE A 48 -0.84 -9.30 5.00
C ILE A 48 -1.36 -10.74 4.89
N ALA A 49 -2.68 -10.95 4.92
CA ALA A 49 -3.28 -12.27 4.81
C ALA A 49 -2.95 -13.00 3.49
N ILE A 50 -2.59 -12.28 2.41
CA ILE A 50 -2.24 -12.93 1.13
C ILE A 50 -0.79 -13.43 1.09
N LEU A 51 0.10 -12.89 1.94
CA LEU A 51 1.53 -13.18 1.90
C LEU A 51 1.89 -14.65 2.22
N PRO A 52 1.23 -15.34 3.18
CA PRO A 52 1.49 -16.76 3.43
C PRO A 52 1.13 -17.63 2.22
N VAL A 53 0.01 -17.35 1.56
CA VAL A 53 -0.40 -18.06 0.36
C VAL A 53 0.60 -17.80 -0.76
N ALA A 54 1.00 -16.54 -0.97
CA ALA A 54 2.01 -16.16 -1.94
C ALA A 54 3.34 -16.93 -1.75
N GLY A 55 3.82 -17.01 -0.50
CA GLY A 55 5.01 -17.78 -0.15
C GLY A 55 4.89 -19.28 -0.44
N LEU A 56 3.72 -19.87 -0.14
CA LEU A 56 3.45 -21.28 -0.45
C LEU A 56 3.52 -21.53 -1.95
N PHE A 57 2.94 -20.66 -2.79
CA PHE A 57 3.03 -20.78 -4.24
C PHE A 57 4.48 -20.67 -4.75
N ILE A 58 5.27 -19.74 -4.21
CA ILE A 58 6.70 -19.62 -4.56
C ILE A 58 7.44 -20.91 -4.21
N VAL A 59 7.25 -21.44 -3.00
CA VAL A 59 7.92 -22.66 -2.54
C VAL A 59 7.51 -23.86 -3.38
N VAL A 60 6.21 -24.06 -3.63
CA VAL A 60 5.70 -25.16 -4.45
C VAL A 60 6.21 -25.06 -5.89
N GLY A 61 6.21 -23.87 -6.49
CA GLY A 61 6.75 -23.67 -7.84
C GLY A 61 8.25 -24.00 -7.94
N LYS A 62 9.02 -23.56 -6.94
CA LYS A 62 10.47 -23.86 -6.82
C LYS A 62 10.79 -25.29 -6.44
N ILE A 63 9.84 -26.04 -5.89
CA ILE A 63 9.96 -27.48 -5.63
C ILE A 63 9.68 -28.25 -6.93
N ILE A 64 8.58 -27.94 -7.62
CA ILE A 64 8.15 -28.64 -8.83
C ILE A 64 9.12 -28.46 -10.00
N GLY A 65 9.70 -27.26 -10.16
CA GLY A 65 10.61 -27.00 -11.27
C GLY A 65 11.84 -27.93 -11.28
N PRO A 66 12.69 -27.88 -10.23
CA PRO A 66 13.88 -28.73 -10.10
C PRO A 66 13.57 -30.20 -9.81
N LEU A 67 12.42 -30.54 -9.19
CA LEU A 67 12.02 -31.94 -8.96
C LEU A 67 11.39 -32.61 -10.18
N GLY A 68 11.35 -31.95 -11.34
CA GLY A 68 11.05 -32.59 -12.61
C GLY A 68 12.15 -33.59 -12.97
N PHE A 69 12.07 -34.79 -12.37
CA PHE A 69 12.79 -36.03 -12.67
C PHE A 69 14.11 -35.83 -13.41
N GLY A 70 15.21 -35.97 -12.67
CA GLY A 70 16.55 -36.05 -13.25
C GLY A 70 16.57 -36.87 -14.54
N GLN A 71 17.18 -36.30 -15.56
CA GLN A 71 17.61 -36.97 -16.81
C GLN A 71 16.57 -37.24 -17.93
N ILE A 72 15.35 -36.66 -17.92
CA ILE A 72 14.50 -36.64 -19.13
C ILE A 72 14.32 -35.20 -19.65
N THR A 73 15.07 -34.85 -20.69
CA THR A 73 15.22 -33.49 -21.25
C THR A 73 13.94 -32.81 -21.73
N SER A 74 12.87 -33.55 -22.04
CA SER A 74 11.59 -32.96 -22.50
C SER A 74 10.57 -32.81 -21.37
N ILE A 75 10.45 -33.80 -20.47
CA ILE A 75 9.52 -33.76 -19.34
C ILE A 75 10.01 -32.78 -18.26
N ALA A 76 11.32 -32.69 -18.05
CA ALA A 76 11.92 -31.70 -17.17
C ALA A 76 11.66 -30.26 -17.64
N LYS A 77 11.61 -29.98 -18.96
CA LYS A 77 11.27 -28.64 -19.47
C LYS A 77 9.82 -28.26 -19.16
N VAL A 78 8.90 -29.20 -19.29
CA VAL A 78 7.48 -28.98 -18.96
C VAL A 78 7.29 -28.79 -17.46
N ALA A 79 7.92 -29.63 -16.63
CA ALA A 79 7.88 -29.49 -15.18
C ALA A 79 8.49 -28.17 -14.69
N ASN A 80 9.62 -27.75 -15.26
CA ASN A 80 10.21 -26.44 -15.02
C ASN A 80 9.27 -25.30 -15.44
N HIS A 81 8.63 -25.40 -16.60
CA HIS A 81 7.70 -24.37 -17.04
C HIS A 81 6.48 -24.27 -16.09
N ILE A 82 5.90 -25.40 -15.68
CA ILE A 82 4.81 -25.43 -14.71
C ILE A 82 5.25 -24.82 -13.37
N GLY A 83 6.45 -25.21 -12.87
CA GLY A 83 7.03 -24.64 -11.66
C GLY A 83 7.20 -23.12 -11.75
N THR A 84 7.68 -22.61 -12.88
CA THR A 84 7.85 -21.16 -13.10
C THR A 84 6.53 -20.40 -13.17
N ILE A 85 5.47 -21.00 -13.72
CA ILE A 85 4.13 -20.40 -13.74
C ILE A 85 3.59 -20.25 -12.31
N ILE A 86 3.68 -21.32 -11.51
CA ILE A 86 3.22 -21.32 -10.12
C ILE A 86 4.03 -20.32 -9.29
N GLU A 87 5.36 -20.29 -9.46
CA GLU A 87 6.23 -19.31 -8.79
C GLU A 87 5.84 -17.88 -9.18
N THR A 88 5.59 -17.61 -10.46
CA THR A 88 5.24 -16.27 -10.95
C THR A 88 3.96 -15.74 -10.31
N ILE A 89 2.95 -16.59 -10.10
CA ILE A 89 1.73 -16.24 -9.38
C ILE A 89 2.05 -15.87 -7.93
N GLY A 90 2.94 -16.62 -7.28
CA GLY A 90 3.36 -16.34 -5.92
C GLY A 90 4.07 -14.98 -5.75
N TRP A 91 4.76 -14.48 -6.79
CA TRP A 91 5.38 -13.16 -6.76
C TRP A 91 4.39 -11.99 -6.94
N MET A 92 3.15 -12.24 -7.39
CA MET A 92 2.17 -11.20 -7.71
C MET A 92 1.93 -10.21 -6.54
N PRO A 93 1.63 -10.65 -5.30
CA PRO A 93 1.32 -9.70 -4.22
C PRO A 93 2.53 -8.86 -3.78
N PHE A 94 3.74 -9.38 -3.97
CA PHE A 94 4.98 -8.66 -3.69
C PHE A 94 5.28 -7.61 -4.78
N ARG A 95 5.04 -7.95 -6.05
CA ARG A 95 5.26 -7.04 -7.19
C ARG A 95 4.27 -5.86 -7.18
N HIS A 96 3.03 -6.11 -6.76
CA HIS A 96 1.94 -5.14 -6.77
C HIS A 96 1.63 -4.58 -5.37
N ILE A 97 2.60 -4.64 -4.45
CA ILE A 97 2.39 -4.33 -3.04
C ILE A 97 1.86 -2.90 -2.84
N GLY A 98 2.42 -1.92 -3.53
CA GLY A 98 1.97 -0.52 -3.44
C GLY A 98 0.50 -0.34 -3.82
N LEU A 99 0.08 -0.93 -4.94
CA LEU A 99 -1.30 -0.88 -5.40
C LEU A 99 -2.26 -1.56 -4.41
N LEU A 100 -1.89 -2.75 -3.90
CA LEU A 100 -2.70 -3.49 -2.95
C LEU A 100 -2.87 -2.74 -1.62
N PHE A 101 -1.83 -2.06 -1.14
CA PHE A 101 -1.93 -1.17 0.03
C PHE A 101 -2.86 0.03 -0.24
N ALA A 102 -2.76 0.64 -1.42
CA ALA A 102 -3.64 1.76 -1.80
C ALA A 102 -5.12 1.35 -1.81
N ILE A 103 -5.43 0.17 -2.36
CA ILE A 103 -6.77 -0.40 -2.40
C ILE A 103 -7.28 -0.72 -0.98
N ALA A 104 -6.48 -1.41 -0.18
CA ALA A 104 -6.87 -1.83 1.17
C ALA A 104 -7.15 -0.63 2.10
N ILE A 105 -6.28 0.38 2.05
CA ILE A 105 -6.43 1.60 2.85
C ILE A 105 -7.56 2.47 2.30
N GLY A 106 -7.67 2.59 0.97
CA GLY A 106 -8.76 3.27 0.29
C GLY A 106 -10.13 2.75 0.73
N GLY A 107 -10.31 1.43 0.73
CA GLY A 107 -11.57 0.78 1.13
C GLY A 107 -11.87 0.91 2.62
N SER A 108 -10.92 0.58 3.48
CA SER A 108 -11.10 0.61 4.94
C SER A 108 -11.45 2.01 5.48
N TRP A 109 -10.84 3.04 4.89
CA TRP A 109 -11.06 4.43 5.29
C TRP A 109 -12.33 5.05 4.67
N ALA A 110 -12.80 4.49 3.56
CA ALA A 110 -14.07 4.83 2.92
C ALA A 110 -15.28 4.03 3.46
N LYS A 111 -15.19 3.51 4.70
CA LYS A 111 -16.24 2.69 5.34
C LYS A 111 -16.57 1.41 4.55
N ASN A 112 -15.55 0.74 4.01
CA ASN A 112 -15.67 -0.48 3.19
C ASN A 112 -16.53 -0.33 1.93
N LYS A 113 -16.61 0.87 1.36
CA LYS A 113 -17.28 1.12 0.09
C LYS A 113 -16.31 0.87 -1.07
N ALA A 114 -16.78 0.13 -2.08
CA ALA A 114 -15.98 -0.19 -3.27
C ALA A 114 -15.41 1.04 -3.99
N GLY A 115 -16.14 2.17 -3.97
CA GLY A 115 -15.65 3.41 -4.58
C GLY A 115 -14.42 4.01 -3.90
N GLY A 116 -14.19 3.74 -2.62
CA GLY A 116 -12.96 4.14 -1.93
C GLY A 116 -11.74 3.31 -2.33
N CYS A 117 -11.93 2.01 -2.56
CA CYS A 117 -10.91 1.12 -3.12
C CYS A 117 -10.47 1.63 -4.50
N PHE A 118 -11.44 1.95 -5.36
CA PHE A 118 -11.19 2.46 -6.70
C PHE A 118 -10.49 3.83 -6.68
N ALA A 119 -10.92 4.74 -5.80
CA ALA A 119 -10.28 6.03 -5.60
C ALA A 119 -8.81 5.90 -5.13
N GLY A 120 -8.52 4.96 -4.23
CA GLY A 120 -7.15 4.66 -3.79
C GLY A 120 -6.27 4.14 -4.93
N ALA A 121 -6.79 3.20 -5.73
CA ALA A 121 -6.07 2.68 -6.90
C ALA A 121 -5.75 3.78 -7.92
N ILE A 122 -6.71 4.64 -8.27
CA ILE A 122 -6.49 5.75 -9.21
C ILE A 122 -5.47 6.75 -8.65
N ALA A 123 -5.53 7.06 -7.35
CA ALA A 123 -4.55 7.94 -6.70
C ALA A 123 -3.13 7.37 -6.83
N TYR A 124 -2.97 6.06 -6.62
CA TYR A 124 -1.67 5.38 -6.76
C TYR A 124 -1.17 5.39 -8.21
N LEU A 125 -2.01 5.06 -9.19
CA LEU A 125 -1.63 5.11 -10.61
C LEU A 125 -1.28 6.54 -11.08
N THR A 126 -1.98 7.55 -10.55
CA THR A 126 -1.66 8.96 -10.80
C THR A 126 -0.28 9.31 -10.23
N LEU A 127 0.02 8.85 -9.00
CA LEU A 127 1.34 9.02 -8.40
C LEU A 127 2.45 8.39 -9.24
N LEU A 128 2.25 7.14 -9.72
CA LEU A 128 3.21 6.47 -10.59
C LEU A 128 3.44 7.23 -11.90
N SER A 129 2.37 7.72 -12.53
CA SER A 129 2.46 8.46 -13.79
C SER A 129 3.24 9.78 -13.65
N VAL A 130 3.01 10.49 -12.54
CA VAL A 130 3.75 11.72 -12.24
C VAL A 130 5.21 11.40 -11.92
N GLY A 131 5.48 10.40 -11.09
CA GLY A 131 6.85 10.00 -10.75
C GLY A 131 7.68 9.58 -11.98
N ALA A 132 7.06 9.01 -13.00
CA ALA A 132 7.73 8.61 -14.24
C ALA A 132 8.11 9.80 -15.13
N THR A 133 7.35 10.89 -15.08
CA THR A 133 7.49 12.03 -16.00
C THR A 133 8.13 13.26 -15.36
N PHE A 134 8.20 13.32 -14.02
CA PHE A 134 8.65 14.50 -13.29
C PHE A 134 10.15 14.80 -13.44
N PHE A 135 10.99 13.77 -13.55
CA PHE A 135 12.44 13.94 -13.61
C PHE A 135 12.95 13.92 -15.06
N VAL A 136 13.84 14.85 -15.38
CA VAL A 136 14.56 14.82 -16.65
C VAL A 136 15.59 13.70 -16.60
N THR A 137 15.54 12.82 -17.59
CA THR A 137 16.48 11.71 -17.74
C THR A 137 17.47 12.00 -18.87
N ARG A 138 18.69 11.46 -18.72
CA ARG A 138 19.68 11.42 -19.80
C ARG A 138 20.25 10.01 -19.89
N THR A 139 20.68 9.63 -21.08
CA THR A 139 21.47 8.41 -21.27
C THR A 139 22.94 8.78 -21.12
N GLY A 140 23.56 8.33 -20.03
CA GLY A 140 25.00 8.43 -19.81
C GLY A 140 25.71 7.14 -20.21
N THR A 141 27.03 7.12 -20.04
CA THR A 141 27.90 5.99 -20.37
C THR A 141 27.59 4.73 -19.54
N ASP A 142 27.13 4.91 -18.29
CA ASP A 142 26.83 3.82 -17.34
C ASP A 142 25.32 3.48 -17.23
N GLY A 143 24.50 4.05 -18.13
CA GLY A 143 23.05 3.83 -18.21
C GLY A 143 22.22 5.12 -18.12
N THR A 144 20.91 4.98 -17.90
CA THR A 144 20.02 6.11 -17.73
C THR A 144 20.18 6.74 -16.35
N GLU A 145 20.40 8.05 -16.32
CA GLU A 145 20.51 8.85 -15.12
C GLU A 145 19.36 9.85 -15.08
N PHE A 146 18.93 10.22 -13.88
CA PHE A 146 17.94 11.28 -13.69
C PHE A 146 18.55 12.44 -12.89
N MET A 147 18.07 13.65 -13.19
CA MET A 147 18.48 14.85 -12.47
C MET A 147 17.79 14.90 -11.10
N ASN A 148 18.55 14.78 -10.01
CA ASN A 148 17.96 14.90 -8.68
C ASN A 148 17.97 16.36 -8.20
N TYR A 149 16.84 17.04 -8.32
CA TYR A 149 16.72 18.46 -7.97
C TYR A 149 16.93 18.76 -6.48
N ILE A 150 16.61 17.81 -5.58
CA ILE A 150 16.77 18.02 -4.12
C ILE A 150 18.17 17.65 -3.63
N LEU A 151 18.79 16.59 -4.16
CA LEU A 151 20.13 16.17 -3.76
C LEU A 151 21.22 16.96 -4.51
N GLY A 152 21.07 18.28 -4.57
CA GLY A 152 22.07 19.20 -5.11
C GLY A 152 22.20 19.20 -6.64
N GLY A 153 21.14 18.84 -7.38
CA GLY A 153 21.16 18.88 -8.85
C GLY A 153 22.13 17.87 -9.48
N ARG A 154 22.41 16.76 -8.79
CA ARG A 154 23.34 15.73 -9.27
C ARG A 154 22.59 14.72 -10.13
N TRP A 155 23.24 14.31 -11.22
CA TRP A 155 22.82 13.17 -11.99
C TRP A 155 23.06 11.90 -11.19
N THR A 156 22.00 11.12 -10.99
CA THR A 156 22.02 9.90 -10.19
C THR A 156 21.51 8.74 -11.02
N ASN A 157 22.08 7.56 -10.83
CA ASN A 157 21.67 6.37 -11.58
C ASN A 157 20.22 6.00 -11.27
N GLN A 158 19.45 5.72 -12.33
CA GLN A 158 18.03 5.46 -12.22
C GLN A 158 17.73 4.11 -11.52
N LYS A 159 18.66 3.14 -11.57
CA LYS A 159 18.50 1.79 -11.03
C LYS A 159 18.15 1.73 -9.54
N ASP A 160 18.66 2.69 -8.75
CA ASP A 160 18.47 2.70 -7.29
C ASP A 160 17.14 3.34 -6.87
N TYR A 161 16.54 4.16 -7.74
CA TYR A 161 15.40 5.02 -7.39
C TYR A 161 14.14 4.69 -8.18
N PHE A 162 14.25 4.03 -9.32
CA PHE A 162 13.13 3.71 -10.19
C PHE A 162 12.97 2.20 -10.35
N SER A 163 11.73 1.76 -10.45
CA SER A 163 11.36 0.39 -10.78
C SER A 163 10.14 0.39 -11.68
N ASN A 164 9.94 -0.72 -12.39
CA ASN A 164 8.70 -0.93 -13.11
C ASN A 164 7.61 -1.33 -12.11
N GLN A 165 6.58 -0.49 -12.00
CA GLN A 165 5.40 -0.67 -11.14
C GLN A 165 4.17 -0.55 -12.03
N GLU A 166 3.32 -1.57 -12.04
CA GLU A 166 2.07 -1.60 -12.82
C GLU A 166 2.24 -1.29 -14.33
N GLY A 167 3.41 -1.61 -14.91
CA GLY A 167 3.72 -1.32 -16.32
C GLY A 167 4.28 0.09 -16.56
N VAL A 168 4.48 0.89 -15.51
CA VAL A 168 5.05 2.23 -15.57
C VAL A 168 6.43 2.23 -14.90
N TYR A 169 7.46 2.67 -15.63
CA TYR A 169 8.79 2.84 -15.05
C TYR A 169 8.85 4.17 -14.30
N SER A 170 8.66 4.11 -12.98
CA SER A 170 8.47 5.27 -12.10
C SER A 170 9.37 5.19 -10.86
N LEU A 171 9.38 6.26 -10.05
CA LEU A 171 10.02 6.25 -8.74
C LEU A 171 9.49 5.09 -7.90
N ARG A 172 10.39 4.48 -7.13
CA ARG A 172 10.11 3.34 -6.24
C ARG A 172 9.33 3.79 -5.02
N PHE A 173 8.01 3.85 -5.16
CA PHE A 173 7.14 4.23 -4.07
C PHE A 173 6.79 3.07 -3.13
N ASP A 174 6.81 1.84 -3.65
CA ASP A 174 6.54 0.59 -2.95
C ASP A 174 5.26 0.70 -2.04
N ALA A 175 5.22 -0.03 -0.93
CA ALA A 175 4.09 -0.02 0.00
C ALA A 175 3.79 1.38 0.57
N LEU A 176 4.82 2.20 0.78
CA LEU A 176 4.68 3.51 1.42
C LEU A 176 3.87 4.49 0.57
N GLY A 177 4.14 4.58 -0.73
CA GLY A 177 3.31 5.41 -1.62
C GLY A 177 1.89 4.88 -1.76
N GLY A 178 1.71 3.55 -1.68
CA GLY A 178 0.39 2.92 -1.60
C GLY A 178 -0.40 3.39 -0.38
N ILE A 179 0.22 3.40 0.80
CA ILE A 179 -0.39 3.88 2.05
C ILE A 179 -0.84 5.35 1.91
N ILE A 180 0.05 6.22 1.43
CA ILE A 180 -0.22 7.66 1.28
C ILE A 180 -1.39 7.89 0.32
N THR A 181 -1.33 7.29 -0.87
CA THR A 181 -2.35 7.45 -1.91
C THR A 181 -3.69 6.81 -1.54
N GLY A 182 -3.68 5.71 -0.77
CA GLY A 182 -4.89 5.11 -0.21
C GLY A 182 -5.64 6.08 0.71
N PHE A 183 -4.94 6.79 1.60
CA PHE A 183 -5.55 7.81 2.45
C PHE A 183 -6.09 9.01 1.64
N ILE A 184 -5.32 9.48 0.64
CA ILE A 184 -5.75 10.57 -0.25
C ILE A 184 -7.02 10.16 -1.00
N GLY A 185 -7.00 9.00 -1.65
CA GLY A 185 -8.14 8.47 -2.42
C GLY A 185 -9.39 8.31 -1.55
N ALA A 186 -9.26 7.76 -0.35
CA ALA A 186 -10.38 7.66 0.59
C ALA A 186 -10.89 9.03 1.07
N GLY A 187 -9.99 9.99 1.30
CA GLY A 187 -10.34 11.36 1.66
C GLY A 187 -11.17 12.05 0.58
N VAL A 188 -10.75 11.92 -0.68
CA VAL A 188 -11.48 12.45 -1.84
C VAL A 188 -12.82 11.74 -1.99
N TYR A 189 -12.86 10.41 -1.90
CA TYR A 189 -14.11 9.66 -1.99
C TYR A 189 -15.12 10.10 -0.91
N ASN A 190 -14.70 10.18 0.35
CA ASN A 190 -15.57 10.59 1.45
C ASN A 190 -16.12 12.01 1.30
N LYS A 191 -15.41 12.90 0.60
CA LYS A 191 -15.84 14.29 0.36
C LYS A 191 -16.76 14.42 -0.86
N PHE A 192 -16.49 13.69 -1.94
CA PHE A 192 -17.12 13.92 -3.24
C PHE A 192 -18.14 12.85 -3.66
N PHE A 193 -18.34 11.77 -2.90
CA PHE A 193 -19.28 10.70 -3.29
C PHE A 193 -20.74 11.16 -3.49
N ALA A 194 -21.16 12.23 -2.80
CA ALA A 194 -22.53 12.79 -2.87
C ALA A 194 -22.58 14.10 -3.67
N PHE A 195 -21.57 14.41 -4.47
CA PHE A 195 -21.49 15.66 -5.21
C PHE A 195 -22.50 15.69 -6.37
N ASN A 196 -23.35 16.73 -6.42
CA ASN A 196 -24.47 16.81 -7.37
C ASN A 196 -24.65 18.21 -8.01
N ARG A 197 -23.58 19.02 -8.07
CA ARG A 197 -23.65 20.42 -8.51
C ARG A 197 -23.11 20.69 -9.92
N LEU A 198 -23.01 19.67 -10.78
CA LEU A 198 -22.52 19.86 -12.15
C LEU A 198 -23.61 20.46 -13.06
N PRO A 199 -23.26 21.37 -14.00
CA PRO A 199 -24.19 21.88 -15.02
C PRO A 199 -24.80 20.76 -15.86
N ASN A 200 -25.95 21.01 -16.51
CA ASN A 200 -26.69 20.01 -17.27
C ASN A 200 -25.83 19.22 -18.29
N ALA A 201 -24.85 19.88 -18.92
CA ALA A 201 -23.92 19.25 -19.86
C ALA A 201 -22.96 18.21 -19.22
N LEU A 202 -22.64 18.31 -17.93
CA LEU A 202 -21.75 17.39 -17.20
C LEU A 202 -22.49 16.55 -16.15
N SER A 203 -23.82 16.58 -16.17
CA SER A 203 -24.67 15.90 -15.18
C SER A 203 -24.44 14.38 -15.10
N PHE A 204 -23.93 13.76 -16.18
CA PHE A 204 -23.51 12.36 -16.22
C PHE A 204 -22.46 11.99 -15.16
N PHE A 205 -21.58 12.93 -14.82
CA PHE A 205 -20.51 12.72 -13.86
C PHE A 205 -20.94 12.96 -12.40
N ASN A 206 -22.20 13.31 -12.13
CA ASN A 206 -22.64 13.52 -10.74
C ASN A 206 -22.58 12.23 -9.91
N GLY A 207 -22.43 12.40 -8.60
CA GLY A 207 -22.44 11.32 -7.61
C GLY A 207 -21.14 10.50 -7.60
N PRO A 208 -21.22 9.16 -7.45
CA PRO A 208 -20.04 8.30 -7.31
C PRO A 208 -19.09 8.33 -8.51
N ARG A 209 -19.59 8.67 -9.70
CA ARG A 209 -18.81 8.78 -10.96
C ARG A 209 -17.92 10.02 -10.99
N PHE A 210 -18.17 11.01 -10.13
CA PHE A 210 -17.36 12.21 -10.03
C PHE A 210 -16.02 11.95 -9.34
N VAL A 211 -16.00 10.96 -8.45
CA VAL A 211 -14.85 10.72 -7.57
C VAL A 211 -13.56 10.46 -8.35
N PRO A 212 -13.51 9.58 -9.37
CA PRO A 212 -12.30 9.33 -10.15
C PRO A 212 -11.67 10.61 -10.74
N LEU A 213 -12.51 11.51 -11.27
CA LEU A 213 -12.05 12.78 -11.84
C LEU A 213 -11.41 13.66 -10.76
N MET A 214 -12.09 13.80 -9.62
CA MET A 214 -11.58 14.60 -8.50
C MET A 214 -10.34 14.00 -7.86
N VAL A 215 -10.20 12.67 -7.85
CA VAL A 215 -8.98 12.01 -7.37
C VAL A 215 -7.79 12.46 -8.21
N ILE A 216 -7.90 12.47 -9.53
CA ILE A 216 -6.80 12.89 -10.41
C ILE A 216 -6.45 14.37 -10.14
N VAL A 217 -7.46 15.25 -10.11
CA VAL A 217 -7.24 16.70 -9.89
C VAL A 217 -6.59 17.00 -8.55
N VAL A 218 -7.04 16.35 -7.47
CA VAL A 218 -6.50 16.56 -6.12
C VAL A 218 -5.15 15.86 -5.96
N CYS A 219 -4.99 14.67 -6.52
CA CYS A 219 -3.77 13.88 -6.36
C CYS A 219 -2.62 14.42 -7.21
N LEU A 220 -2.87 15.10 -8.33
CA LEU A 220 -1.83 15.65 -9.19
C LEU A 220 -0.84 16.57 -8.45
N PRO A 221 -1.24 17.66 -7.76
CA PRO A 221 -0.30 18.52 -7.04
C PRO A 221 0.39 17.80 -5.88
N ILE A 222 -0.32 16.86 -5.23
CA ILE A 222 0.26 16.05 -4.15
C ILE A 222 1.32 15.10 -4.70
N ALA A 223 1.07 14.47 -5.84
CA ALA A 223 2.01 13.56 -6.49
C ALA A 223 3.26 14.27 -6.99
N ILE A 224 3.12 15.51 -7.48
CA ILE A 224 4.27 16.36 -7.86
C ILE A 224 5.12 16.65 -6.62
N THR A 225 4.48 17.10 -5.54
CA THR A 225 5.17 17.40 -4.28
C THR A 225 5.85 16.14 -3.73
N LEU A 226 5.14 15.01 -3.70
CA LEU A 226 5.67 13.76 -3.19
C LEU A 226 6.83 13.25 -4.03
N SER A 227 6.72 13.29 -5.37
CA SER A 227 7.79 12.88 -6.28
C SER A 227 9.04 13.74 -6.14
N LEU A 228 8.86 15.04 -5.85
CA LEU A 228 9.97 15.95 -5.58
C LEU A 228 10.72 15.53 -4.30
N PHE A 229 10.02 15.25 -3.20
CA PHE A 229 10.65 14.85 -1.93
C PHE A 229 11.05 13.37 -1.82
N TRP A 230 10.51 12.50 -2.68
CA TRP A 230 10.71 11.06 -2.57
C TRP A 230 12.17 10.59 -2.65
N PRO A 231 13.04 11.15 -3.51
CA PRO A 231 14.45 10.74 -3.55
C PRO A 231 15.17 10.87 -2.21
N LEU A 232 14.76 11.82 -1.34
CA LEU A 232 15.30 11.94 0.00
C LEU A 232 14.94 10.71 0.86
N ILE A 233 13.66 10.31 0.82
CA ILE A 233 13.15 9.14 1.53
C ILE A 233 13.84 7.88 1.01
N GLN A 234 13.94 7.72 -0.31
CA GLN A 234 14.59 6.59 -0.95
C GLN A 234 16.07 6.49 -0.56
N THR A 235 16.79 7.62 -0.52
CA THR A 235 18.19 7.64 -0.08
C THR A 235 18.31 7.16 1.37
N GLY A 236 17.41 7.61 2.25
CA GLY A 236 17.35 7.15 3.64
C GLY A 236 17.16 5.63 3.73
N ILE A 237 16.22 5.08 2.95
CA ILE A 237 15.99 3.64 2.87
C ILE A 237 17.24 2.90 2.38
N ASN A 238 17.90 3.41 1.35
CA ASN A 238 19.10 2.79 0.77
C ASN A 238 20.27 2.78 1.77
N VAL A 239 20.47 3.86 2.53
CA VAL A 239 21.50 3.95 3.58
C VAL A 239 21.23 2.96 4.71
N ILE A 240 19.98 2.89 5.19
CA ILE A 240 19.58 1.94 6.23
C ILE A 240 19.80 0.50 5.75
N GLY A 241 19.37 0.19 4.51
CA GLY A 241 19.55 -1.13 3.92
C GLY A 241 21.02 -1.54 3.82
N LYS A 242 21.89 -0.62 3.39
CA LYS A 242 23.34 -0.86 3.29
C LYS A 242 23.98 -1.08 4.66
N ASN A 243 23.57 -0.31 5.66
CA ASN A 243 24.07 -0.46 7.04
C ASN A 243 23.66 -1.82 7.65
N ILE A 244 22.43 -2.28 7.41
CA ILE A 244 21.98 -3.59 7.87
C ILE A 244 22.76 -4.72 7.17
N ALA A 245 22.98 -4.60 5.86
CA ALA A 245 23.73 -5.60 5.09
C ALA A 245 25.20 -5.69 5.54
N LEU A 246 25.84 -4.56 5.82
CA LEU A 246 27.26 -4.52 6.25
C LEU A 246 27.46 -5.01 7.69
N ASN A 247 26.50 -4.75 8.59
CA ASN A 247 26.60 -5.13 10.00
C ASN A 247 26.15 -6.58 10.26
N ASN A 248 25.45 -7.23 9.32
CA ASN A 248 25.05 -8.63 9.43
C ASN A 248 26.13 -9.59 8.90
N LYS A 249 27.26 -9.71 9.62
CA LYS A 249 28.06 -10.95 9.61
C LYS A 249 27.38 -11.96 10.54
N ILE A 250 26.20 -12.48 10.18
CA ILE A 250 25.51 -13.51 10.97
C ILE A 250 25.68 -14.87 10.27
N PRO A 251 26.56 -15.76 10.76
CA PRO A 251 26.93 -17.00 10.06
C PRO A 251 25.87 -18.12 10.06
N PHE A 252 24.61 -17.86 10.47
CA PHE A 252 23.66 -18.94 10.79
C PHE A 252 22.34 -18.95 10.00
N ILE A 253 22.06 -18.01 9.09
CA ILE A 253 20.74 -17.96 8.41
C ILE A 253 20.85 -17.96 6.87
N ILE A 254 22.03 -18.26 6.30
CA ILE A 254 22.19 -18.30 4.83
C ILE A 254 22.53 -19.72 4.34
N PRO A 255 21.57 -20.67 4.23
CA PRO A 255 21.78 -21.91 3.48
C PRO A 255 21.86 -21.68 1.95
N PHE A 256 21.54 -20.48 1.46
CA PHE A 256 21.28 -20.21 0.04
C PHE A 256 22.38 -19.41 -0.69
N GLU A 257 23.43 -18.95 -0.01
CA GLU A 257 24.55 -18.26 -0.71
C GLU A 257 25.47 -19.23 -1.45
N THR A 258 25.51 -20.50 -1.04
CA THR A 258 26.30 -21.54 -1.73
C THR A 258 25.79 -21.86 -3.14
N PHE A 259 24.59 -21.40 -3.52
CA PHE A 259 24.03 -21.61 -4.87
C PHE A 259 24.31 -20.46 -5.85
N ARG A 260 24.94 -19.36 -5.43
CA ARG A 260 25.28 -18.24 -6.34
C ARG A 260 26.68 -18.34 -6.96
N GLN A 261 27.53 -19.26 -6.51
CA GLN A 261 28.87 -19.46 -7.07
C GLN A 261 28.96 -20.56 -8.14
N GLY A 262 27.83 -21.11 -8.58
CA GLY A 262 27.79 -22.01 -9.73
C GLY A 262 26.71 -21.54 -10.70
N TYR A 263 27.13 -20.73 -11.68
CA TYR A 263 26.53 -20.32 -12.96
C TYR A 263 26.66 -18.81 -13.19
#